data_AF-A0A4V5NEN4-F1
#
_entry.id   AF-A0A4V5NEN4-F1
#
_cell.length_a   1.000
_cell.length_b   1.000
_cell.length_c   1.000
_cell.angle_alpha   90.00
_cell.angle_beta   90.00
_cell.angle_gamma   90.00
#
_symmetry.space_group_name_H-M   'P 1'
#
loop_
_entity.id
_entity.type
_entity.pdbx_description
1 polymer ?
#
loop_
_entity_poly.entity_id
_entity_poly.type
_entity_poly.pdbx_seq_one_letter_code
_entity_poly.pdbx_strand_id
1 'polypeptide(L)'
;MAPKHRDGDTVAVIPGQFVSHAHTLFAYSAFLGALFVGVSLHYTKIVQNEHFGYPTEWFPSVSSTIGDRYPERSVFQLFIAMTSGPRFLLVFLYYLLTNRPGSAAAKWVAGVGVFRTLTCGGWTYVTSTDDHNWHDYFMVSYLVASIPWTLGCLALSPPSNARTVWWRKWLAGGFFGTLVPMLYFFIQHKVHRVPGAYTIYALFEWCLVLLDVGFDAVTALDFQSLEIVIKDVKGLSRGDNKRAQDTFLETQKDKPIGQVFDTKFQWNEMLDAFIFWSVLTSLGLVCWYFPLWHMGLSGYEIAIMSSVSPVLLGIPAFRRHIAHAMPGSYLLMGLAGLFAYLVTLPEFRLAAVSVGVWTGCLGLVGTLWRDRGDAAKLEVRRLIARINAWAIGLIASSIAKFAFWTNNPVWPIMNAENGGWNKTGIALFLVAIGRLYLRKPAMAANASATPKQEKPARGASALASLGFGGLMFALHYLLSDSSTIILWTWSGYPVRGPLAVPHGAWTIATMGLGLMGGLFYPNLARSWTAFGIGS
;
A
#
# COMPACT_ATOMS: atom_id res chain seq x y z
N MET A 1 16.45 -33.61 -9.57
CA MET A 1 15.34 -34.22 -8.80
C MET A 1 14.37 -33.11 -8.42
N ALA A 2 13.12 -33.17 -8.90
CA ALA A 2 12.08 -32.24 -8.47
C ALA A 2 11.83 -32.41 -6.96
N PRO A 3 11.60 -31.33 -6.19
CA PRO A 3 11.29 -31.45 -4.78
C PRO A 3 10.00 -32.26 -4.62
N LYS A 4 10.07 -33.39 -3.90
CA LYS A 4 8.89 -34.14 -3.43
C LYS A 4 8.10 -33.21 -2.50
N HIS A 5 7.13 -32.49 -3.04
CA HIS A 5 6.14 -31.79 -2.23
C HIS A 5 5.30 -32.84 -1.51
N ARG A 6 5.16 -32.72 -0.19
CA ARG A 6 4.17 -33.49 0.59
C ARG A 6 2.80 -33.21 -0.01
N ASP A 7 2.04 -34.26 -0.31
CA ASP A 7 0.65 -34.15 -0.74
C ASP A 7 -0.17 -33.58 0.42
N GLY A 8 -0.36 -32.26 0.42
CA GLY A 8 -1.28 -31.57 1.33
C GLY A 8 -2.72 -31.80 0.91
N ASP A 9 -3.63 -31.76 1.87
CA ASP A 9 -5.06 -31.97 1.65
C ASP A 9 -5.67 -30.79 0.85
N THR A 10 -6.58 -31.09 -0.06
CA THR A 10 -7.30 -30.07 -0.85
C THR A 10 -8.37 -29.39 0.02
N VAL A 11 -8.26 -28.07 0.20
CA VAL A 11 -9.19 -27.24 0.99
C VAL A 11 -10.36 -26.75 0.13
N ALA A 12 -10.08 -26.35 -1.11
CA ALA A 12 -11.08 -25.87 -2.04
C ALA A 12 -10.64 -26.11 -3.48
N VAL A 13 -11.61 -26.37 -4.35
CA VAL A 13 -11.42 -26.48 -5.80
C VAL A 13 -12.34 -25.46 -6.45
N ILE A 14 -11.76 -24.52 -7.18
CA ILE A 14 -12.50 -23.45 -7.86
C ILE A 14 -12.35 -23.68 -9.37
N PRO A 15 -13.44 -23.86 -10.12
CA PRO A 15 -13.37 -23.99 -11.58
C PRO A 15 -12.81 -22.70 -12.21
N GLY A 16 -11.90 -22.83 -13.19
CA GLY A 16 -11.23 -21.69 -13.81
C GLY A 16 -12.17 -20.70 -14.50
N GLN A 17 -13.33 -21.17 -14.95
CA GLN A 17 -14.38 -20.35 -15.59
C GLN A 17 -14.85 -19.18 -14.71
N PHE A 18 -14.88 -19.37 -13.38
CA PHE A 18 -15.31 -18.33 -12.45
C PHE A 18 -14.45 -17.07 -12.52
N VAL A 19 -13.18 -17.19 -12.89
CA VAL A 19 -12.29 -16.03 -13.06
C VAL A 19 -12.75 -15.15 -14.23
N SER A 20 -13.08 -15.78 -15.36
CA SER A 20 -13.58 -15.07 -16.55
C SER A 20 -14.98 -14.50 -16.33
N HIS A 21 -15.85 -15.23 -15.64
CA HIS A 21 -17.17 -14.74 -15.25
C HIS A 21 -17.10 -13.55 -14.28
N ALA A 22 -16.24 -13.61 -13.26
CA ALA A 22 -16.03 -12.51 -12.32
C ALA A 22 -15.50 -11.26 -13.04
N HIS A 23 -14.49 -11.41 -13.92
CA HIS A 23 -14.00 -10.33 -14.77
C HIS A 23 -15.12 -9.67 -15.57
N THR A 24 -15.90 -10.49 -16.30
CA THR A 24 -16.95 -10.02 -17.21
C THR A 24 -18.08 -9.33 -16.44
N LEU A 25 -18.50 -9.92 -15.31
CA LEU A 25 -19.56 -9.39 -14.46
C LEU A 25 -19.18 -8.02 -13.92
N PHE A 26 -17.99 -7.88 -13.32
CA PHE A 26 -17.56 -6.61 -12.75
C PHE A 26 -17.29 -5.56 -13.82
N ALA A 27 -16.69 -5.94 -14.97
CA ALA A 27 -16.45 -5.03 -16.08
C ALA A 27 -17.78 -4.45 -16.62
N TYR A 28 -18.77 -5.29 -16.94
CA TYR A 28 -20.07 -4.80 -17.39
C TYR A 28 -20.82 -4.02 -16.31
N SER A 29 -20.72 -4.44 -15.05
CA SER A 29 -21.33 -3.68 -13.94
C SER A 29 -20.72 -2.29 -13.79
N ALA A 30 -19.42 -2.11 -14.09
CA ALA A 30 -18.78 -0.81 -14.08
C ALA A 30 -19.41 0.14 -15.13
N PHE A 31 -19.43 -0.30 -16.39
CA PHE A 31 -19.93 0.53 -17.49
C PHE A 31 -21.44 0.76 -17.41
N LEU A 32 -22.23 -0.29 -17.20
CA LEU A 32 -23.69 -0.17 -17.09
C LEU A 32 -24.12 0.55 -15.81
N GLY A 33 -23.42 0.32 -14.70
CA GLY A 33 -23.66 1.04 -13.45
C GLY A 33 -23.40 2.52 -13.57
N ALA A 34 -22.27 2.91 -14.18
CA ALA A 34 -21.96 4.31 -14.46
C ALA A 34 -22.98 4.96 -15.39
N LEU A 35 -23.39 4.26 -16.46
CA LEU A 35 -24.43 4.76 -17.38
C LEU A 35 -25.77 4.95 -16.67
N PHE A 36 -26.21 3.96 -15.89
CA PHE A 36 -27.48 4.03 -15.17
C PHE A 36 -27.50 5.21 -14.19
N VAL A 37 -26.43 5.38 -13.41
CA VAL A 37 -26.31 6.47 -12.44
C VAL A 37 -26.19 7.82 -13.14
N GLY A 38 -25.38 7.91 -14.20
CA GLY A 38 -25.19 9.13 -14.99
C GLY A 38 -26.47 9.59 -15.68
N VAL A 39 -27.22 8.68 -16.31
CA VAL A 39 -28.53 8.98 -16.91
C VAL A 39 -29.55 9.36 -15.84
N SER A 40 -29.49 8.77 -14.64
CA SER A 40 -30.45 9.10 -13.57
C SER A 40 -30.22 10.47 -12.94
N LEU A 41 -28.96 10.90 -12.81
CA LEU A 41 -28.60 12.11 -12.04
C LEU A 41 -28.15 13.28 -12.91
N HIS A 42 -27.44 13.03 -13.99
CA HIS A 42 -26.70 14.03 -14.75
C HIS A 42 -26.95 13.98 -16.26
N TYR A 43 -28.07 13.40 -16.71
CA TYR A 43 -28.38 13.15 -18.13
C TYR A 43 -28.01 14.30 -19.07
N THR A 44 -28.59 15.49 -18.87
CA THR A 44 -28.38 16.64 -19.75
C THR A 44 -26.93 17.12 -19.79
N LYS A 45 -26.16 16.83 -18.74
CA LYS A 45 -24.75 17.23 -18.63
C LYS A 45 -23.81 16.22 -19.30
N ILE A 46 -24.12 14.92 -19.25
CA ILE A 46 -23.29 13.87 -19.86
C ILE A 46 -23.54 13.71 -21.37
N VAL A 47 -24.71 14.11 -21.86
CA VAL A 47 -24.99 14.14 -23.32
C VAL A 47 -24.50 15.42 -24.00
N GLN A 48 -24.08 16.42 -23.22
CA GLN A 48 -23.58 17.69 -23.75
C GLN A 48 -22.15 17.53 -24.29
N ASN A 49 -21.91 18.02 -25.50
CA ASN A 49 -20.57 18.13 -26.08
C ASN A 49 -20.13 19.61 -26.20
N GLU A 50 -18.97 19.87 -26.82
CA GLU A 50 -18.40 21.22 -26.98
C GLU A 50 -19.24 22.19 -27.82
N HIS A 51 -20.20 21.68 -28.61
CA HIS A 51 -20.92 22.47 -29.62
C HIS A 51 -22.45 22.39 -29.47
N PHE A 52 -22.97 21.24 -29.04
CA PHE A 52 -24.39 20.92 -28.96
C PHE A 52 -24.70 20.17 -27.66
N GLY A 53 -25.94 20.24 -27.23
CA GLY A 53 -26.46 19.46 -26.11
C GLY A 53 -27.84 18.91 -26.42
N TYR A 54 -28.53 18.46 -25.37
CA TYR A 54 -29.92 18.03 -25.48
C TYR A 54 -30.79 19.18 -26.04
N PRO A 55 -31.72 18.93 -27.00
CA PRO A 55 -32.23 17.62 -27.44
C PRO A 55 -31.52 17.00 -28.65
N THR A 56 -30.55 17.71 -29.26
CA THR A 56 -29.88 17.24 -30.47
C THR A 56 -28.95 16.07 -30.18
N GLU A 57 -28.22 16.16 -29.07
CA GLU A 57 -27.44 15.06 -28.53
C GLU A 57 -28.21 14.40 -27.39
N TRP A 58 -28.43 13.09 -27.49
CA TRP A 58 -29.32 12.36 -26.60
C TRP A 58 -28.71 11.10 -25.99
N PHE A 59 -27.53 10.67 -26.46
CA PHE A 59 -26.79 9.55 -25.87
C PHE A 59 -25.37 9.97 -25.48
N PRO A 60 -24.91 9.66 -24.25
CA PRO A 60 -23.63 10.13 -23.76
C PRO A 60 -22.47 9.26 -24.25
N SER A 61 -21.30 9.87 -24.47
CA SER A 61 -20.05 9.14 -24.75
C SER A 61 -19.61 8.32 -23.54
N VAL A 62 -18.74 7.33 -23.77
CA VAL A 62 -18.19 6.50 -22.68
C VAL A 62 -17.40 7.38 -21.73
N SER A 63 -16.51 8.23 -22.25
CA SER A 63 -15.65 9.09 -21.44
C SER A 63 -16.43 10.08 -20.57
N SER A 64 -17.48 10.72 -21.12
CA SER A 64 -18.33 11.64 -20.33
C SER A 64 -19.09 10.93 -19.21
N THR A 65 -19.53 9.69 -19.46
CA THR A 65 -20.32 8.89 -18.52
C THR A 65 -19.50 8.43 -17.31
N ILE A 66 -18.21 8.16 -17.49
CA ILE A 66 -17.37 7.53 -16.46
C ILE A 66 -16.37 8.49 -15.80
N GLY A 67 -16.07 9.63 -16.43
CA GLY A 67 -14.99 10.52 -16.01
C GLY A 67 -15.44 11.84 -15.41
N ASP A 68 -16.60 12.35 -15.81
CA ASP A 68 -16.88 13.78 -15.62
C ASP A 68 -17.39 14.13 -14.22
N ARG A 69 -18.19 13.24 -13.60
CA ARG A 69 -19.02 13.62 -12.47
C ARG A 69 -19.15 12.53 -11.41
N TYR A 70 -19.30 12.99 -10.17
CA TYR A 70 -19.69 12.18 -9.03
C TYR A 70 -21.22 12.10 -8.97
N PRO A 71 -21.85 10.94 -8.67
CA PRO A 71 -21.25 9.69 -8.21
C PRO A 71 -20.94 8.62 -9.28
N GLU A 72 -21.35 8.81 -10.53
CA GLU A 72 -21.17 7.82 -11.62
C GLU A 72 -19.71 7.44 -11.84
N ARG A 73 -18.78 8.39 -11.75
CA ARG A 73 -17.33 8.15 -11.78
C ARG A 73 -16.88 7.20 -10.68
N SER A 74 -17.34 7.39 -9.45
CA SER A 74 -16.95 6.55 -8.31
C SER A 74 -17.50 5.13 -8.44
N VAL A 75 -18.72 4.98 -8.97
CA VAL A 75 -19.30 3.67 -9.28
C VAL A 75 -18.46 2.94 -10.32
N PHE A 76 -18.09 3.61 -11.42
CA PHE A 76 -17.21 3.05 -12.44
C PHE A 76 -15.88 2.57 -11.84
N GLN A 77 -15.18 3.47 -11.14
CA GLN A 77 -13.85 3.19 -10.58
C GLN A 77 -13.88 2.04 -9.58
N LEU A 78 -14.91 1.95 -8.73
CA LEU A 78 -15.07 0.85 -7.76
C LEU A 78 -15.19 -0.51 -8.46
N PHE A 79 -16.06 -0.63 -9.47
CA PHE A 79 -16.24 -1.89 -10.18
C PHE A 79 -15.03 -2.26 -11.06
N ILE A 80 -14.32 -1.28 -11.64
CA ILE A 80 -13.04 -1.54 -12.31
C ILE A 80 -11.96 -1.97 -11.31
N ALA A 81 -11.92 -1.40 -10.10
CA ALA A 81 -11.03 -1.85 -9.03
C ALA A 81 -11.25 -3.34 -8.72
N MET A 82 -12.52 -3.75 -8.56
CA MET A 82 -12.90 -5.15 -8.35
C MET A 82 -12.58 -6.04 -9.57
N THR A 83 -12.66 -5.50 -10.78
CA THR A 83 -12.31 -6.20 -12.03
C THR A 83 -10.80 -6.50 -12.13
N SER A 84 -9.95 -5.68 -11.51
CA SER A 84 -8.49 -5.79 -11.64
C SER A 84 -7.94 -7.16 -11.21
N GLY A 85 -8.39 -7.72 -10.08
CA GLY A 85 -7.96 -9.02 -9.58
C GLY A 85 -8.27 -10.16 -10.56
N PRO A 86 -9.56 -10.36 -10.94
CA PRO A 86 -9.95 -11.29 -11.98
C PRO A 86 -9.24 -11.08 -13.31
N ARG A 87 -8.98 -9.82 -13.71
CA ARG A 87 -8.28 -9.49 -14.96
C ARG A 87 -6.83 -10.01 -14.97
N PHE A 88 -6.05 -9.71 -13.93
CA PHE A 88 -4.68 -10.20 -13.83
C PHE A 88 -4.63 -11.72 -13.74
N LEU A 89 -5.56 -12.32 -12.99
CA LEU A 89 -5.66 -13.78 -12.90
C LEU A 89 -6.03 -14.41 -14.24
N LEU A 90 -6.93 -13.80 -15.02
CA LEU A 90 -7.27 -14.24 -16.38
C LEU A 90 -6.04 -14.24 -17.29
N VAL A 91 -5.25 -13.15 -17.31
CA VAL A 91 -4.02 -13.07 -18.11
C VAL A 91 -3.02 -14.16 -17.67
N PHE A 92 -2.89 -14.39 -16.36
CA PHE A 92 -1.99 -15.41 -15.82
C PHE A 92 -2.44 -16.84 -16.15
N LEU A 93 -3.74 -17.17 -16.01
CA LEU A 93 -4.27 -18.47 -16.37
C LEU A 93 -4.16 -18.72 -17.88
N TYR A 94 -4.40 -17.69 -18.69
CA TYR A 94 -4.22 -17.78 -20.13
C TYR A 94 -2.75 -18.04 -20.52
N TYR A 95 -1.81 -17.41 -19.82
CA TYR A 95 -0.39 -17.71 -19.94
C TYR A 95 -0.10 -19.19 -19.62
N LEU A 96 -0.57 -19.69 -18.47
CA LEU A 96 -0.33 -21.08 -18.07
C LEU A 96 -0.90 -22.09 -19.07
N LEU A 97 -2.08 -21.81 -19.62
CA LEU A 97 -2.74 -22.67 -20.61
C LEU A 97 -1.98 -22.72 -21.94
N THR A 98 -1.38 -21.61 -22.35
CA THR A 98 -0.76 -21.46 -23.69
C THR A 98 0.76 -21.62 -23.68
N ASN A 99 1.40 -21.64 -22.51
CA ASN A 99 2.84 -21.74 -22.36
C ASN A 99 3.35 -23.14 -22.76
N ARG A 100 4.00 -23.22 -23.93
CA ARG A 100 4.64 -24.43 -24.45
C ARG A 100 6.17 -24.37 -24.27
N PRO A 101 6.85 -25.49 -24.01
CA PRO A 101 8.31 -25.54 -23.96
C PRO A 101 8.92 -25.02 -25.27
N GLY A 102 9.87 -24.08 -25.19
CA GLY A 102 10.58 -23.53 -26.36
C GLY A 102 9.91 -22.37 -27.10
N SER A 103 8.68 -21.97 -26.76
CA SER A 103 8.01 -20.82 -27.38
C SER A 103 7.95 -19.60 -26.45
N ALA A 104 8.40 -18.44 -26.94
CA ALA A 104 8.30 -17.17 -26.22
C ALA A 104 6.94 -16.46 -26.42
N ALA A 105 6.10 -16.93 -27.35
CA ALA A 105 4.88 -16.26 -27.74
C ALA A 105 3.89 -16.08 -26.57
N ALA A 106 3.67 -17.13 -25.76
CA ALA A 106 2.79 -17.05 -24.59
C ALA A 106 3.28 -16.04 -23.54
N LYS A 107 4.60 -15.95 -23.33
CA LYS A 107 5.21 -14.97 -22.40
C LYS A 107 5.03 -13.54 -22.91
N TRP A 108 5.21 -13.33 -24.21
CA TRP A 108 5.02 -12.02 -24.83
C TRP A 108 3.55 -11.58 -24.77
N VAL A 109 2.61 -12.46 -25.12
CA VAL A 109 1.15 -12.18 -25.02
C VAL A 109 0.75 -11.89 -23.57
N ALA A 110 1.30 -12.62 -22.60
CA ALA A 110 1.08 -12.33 -21.19
C ALA A 110 1.58 -10.93 -20.80
N GLY A 111 2.78 -10.54 -21.25
CA GLY A 111 3.34 -9.21 -21.04
C GLY A 111 2.47 -8.10 -21.64
N VAL A 112 2.01 -8.28 -22.88
CA VAL A 112 1.05 -7.38 -23.54
C VAL A 112 -0.26 -7.30 -22.75
N GLY A 113 -0.78 -8.42 -22.27
CA GLY A 113 -2.00 -8.48 -21.45
C GLY A 113 -1.88 -7.73 -20.13
N VAL A 114 -0.73 -7.83 -19.46
CA VAL A 114 -0.42 -7.05 -18.25
C VAL A 114 -0.32 -5.57 -18.57
N PHE A 115 0.42 -5.20 -19.62
CA PHE A 115 0.54 -3.81 -20.06
C PHE A 115 -0.83 -3.19 -20.39
N ARG A 116 -1.66 -3.88 -21.18
CA ARG A 116 -3.05 -3.49 -21.48
C ARG A 116 -3.88 -3.34 -20.21
N THR A 117 -3.70 -4.21 -19.22
CA THR A 117 -4.45 -4.11 -17.96
C THR A 117 -4.01 -2.87 -17.15
N LEU A 118 -2.72 -2.55 -17.13
CA LEU A 118 -2.20 -1.36 -16.45
C LEU A 118 -2.66 -0.06 -17.13
N THR A 119 -2.61 0.00 -18.46
CA THR A 119 -3.08 1.18 -19.20
C THR A 119 -4.60 1.37 -19.05
N CYS A 120 -5.37 0.29 -18.90
CA CYS A 120 -6.80 0.35 -18.53
C CYS A 120 -7.02 1.05 -17.18
N GLY A 121 -6.25 0.67 -16.16
CA GLY A 121 -6.25 1.37 -14.88
C GLY A 121 -5.85 2.84 -15.04
N GLY A 122 -4.84 3.11 -15.88
CA GLY A 122 -4.36 4.47 -16.18
C GLY A 122 -5.48 5.41 -16.61
N TRP A 123 -6.21 5.10 -17.68
CA TRP A 123 -7.29 5.98 -18.17
C TRP A 123 -8.56 5.94 -17.31
N THR A 124 -8.73 4.90 -16.48
CA THR A 124 -9.85 4.82 -15.50
C THR A 124 -9.67 5.77 -14.30
N TYR A 125 -8.44 5.86 -13.78
CA TYR A 125 -8.16 6.67 -12.58
C TYR A 125 -7.66 8.07 -12.90
N VAL A 126 -6.93 8.25 -14.00
CA VAL A 126 -6.65 9.56 -14.60
C VAL A 126 -7.78 9.86 -15.57
N THR A 127 -8.81 10.57 -15.11
CA THR A 127 -9.98 10.89 -15.94
C THR A 127 -9.67 12.02 -16.91
N SER A 128 -10.45 12.09 -17.99
CA SER A 128 -10.41 13.18 -18.98
C SER A 128 -10.55 14.57 -18.35
N THR A 129 -11.27 14.67 -17.23
CA THR A 129 -11.44 15.90 -16.43
C THR A 129 -10.24 16.26 -15.57
N ASP A 130 -9.48 15.28 -15.09
CA ASP A 130 -8.35 15.51 -14.19
C ASP A 130 -7.09 15.87 -15.00
N ASP A 131 -6.77 15.08 -16.02
CA ASP A 131 -5.68 15.37 -16.96
C ASP A 131 -5.98 14.71 -18.32
N HIS A 132 -6.44 15.54 -19.27
CA HIS A 132 -6.84 15.09 -20.59
C HIS A 132 -5.71 14.41 -21.38
N ASN A 133 -4.47 14.91 -21.26
CA ASN A 133 -3.34 14.39 -22.03
C ASN A 133 -2.94 12.99 -21.55
N TRP A 134 -2.79 12.82 -20.23
CA TRP A 134 -2.45 11.51 -19.67
C TRP A 134 -3.57 10.49 -19.86
N HIS A 135 -4.84 10.91 -19.72
CA HIS A 135 -6.00 10.07 -20.01
C HIS A 135 -5.93 9.50 -21.44
N ASP A 136 -5.72 10.37 -22.43
CA ASP A 136 -5.64 9.98 -23.84
C ASP A 136 -4.43 9.09 -24.13
N TYR A 137 -3.26 9.36 -23.55
CA TYR A 137 -2.10 8.49 -23.72
C TYR A 137 -2.36 7.08 -23.20
N PHE A 138 -3.02 6.93 -22.05
CA PHE A 138 -3.38 5.63 -21.52
C PHE A 138 -4.45 4.92 -22.35
N MET A 139 -5.46 5.65 -22.84
CA MET A 139 -6.50 5.10 -23.71
C MET A 139 -5.94 4.63 -25.06
N VAL A 140 -5.12 5.45 -25.72
CA VAL A 140 -4.46 5.08 -26.99
C VAL A 140 -3.52 3.90 -26.76
N SER A 141 -2.73 3.91 -25.69
CA SER A 141 -1.86 2.77 -25.34
C SER A 141 -2.64 1.48 -25.10
N TYR A 142 -3.81 1.57 -24.47
CA TYR A 142 -4.74 0.45 -24.29
C TYR A 142 -5.21 -0.10 -25.65
N LEU A 143 -5.74 0.76 -26.52
CA LEU A 143 -6.23 0.37 -27.84
C LEU A 143 -5.14 -0.22 -28.73
N VAL A 144 -3.95 0.37 -28.74
CA VAL A 144 -2.80 -0.15 -29.48
C VAL A 144 -2.37 -1.51 -28.92
N ALA A 145 -2.36 -1.69 -27.60
CA ALA A 145 -2.04 -2.97 -26.96
C ALA A 145 -3.13 -4.04 -27.18
N SER A 146 -4.38 -3.65 -27.45
CA SER A 146 -5.47 -4.58 -27.80
C SER A 146 -5.19 -5.33 -29.10
N ILE A 147 -4.47 -4.76 -30.06
CA ILE A 147 -4.10 -5.42 -31.32
C ILE A 147 -3.22 -6.67 -31.06
N PRO A 148 -2.01 -6.54 -30.47
CA PRO A 148 -1.16 -7.69 -30.19
C PRO A 148 -1.78 -8.65 -29.18
N TRP A 149 -2.59 -8.17 -28.23
CA TRP A 149 -3.36 -9.03 -27.32
C TRP A 149 -4.33 -9.93 -28.10
N THR A 150 -5.17 -9.35 -28.96
CA THR A 150 -6.21 -10.06 -29.71
C THR A 150 -5.59 -11.06 -30.69
N LEU A 151 -4.59 -10.62 -31.46
CA LEU A 151 -3.88 -11.49 -32.41
C LEU A 151 -3.14 -12.62 -31.68
N GLY A 152 -2.51 -12.31 -30.54
CA GLY A 152 -1.85 -13.29 -29.68
C GLY A 152 -2.83 -14.32 -29.11
N CYS A 153 -3.99 -13.88 -28.62
CA CYS A 153 -5.04 -14.76 -28.16
C CYS A 153 -5.56 -15.66 -29.28
N LEU A 154 -5.82 -15.12 -30.47
CA LEU A 154 -6.25 -15.90 -31.64
C LEU A 154 -5.20 -16.94 -32.07
N ALA A 155 -3.92 -16.56 -32.11
CA ALA A 155 -2.83 -17.44 -32.53
C ALA A 155 -2.53 -18.56 -31.52
N LEU A 156 -2.65 -18.28 -30.22
CA LEU A 156 -2.37 -19.24 -29.15
C LEU A 156 -3.58 -20.08 -28.74
N SER A 157 -4.78 -19.73 -29.21
CA SER A 157 -6.01 -20.50 -28.95
C SER A 157 -5.82 -21.96 -29.37
N PRO A 158 -6.11 -22.95 -28.51
CA PRO A 158 -6.06 -24.35 -28.91
C PRO A 158 -6.98 -24.63 -30.11
N PRO A 159 -6.47 -25.21 -31.21
CA PRO A 159 -7.30 -25.54 -32.39
C PRO A 159 -8.45 -26.51 -32.07
N SER A 160 -8.33 -27.27 -30.98
CA SER A 160 -9.35 -28.20 -30.49
C SER A 160 -10.64 -27.52 -30.03
N ASN A 161 -10.61 -26.23 -29.67
CA ASN A 161 -11.79 -25.48 -29.25
C ASN A 161 -12.25 -24.53 -30.37
N ALA A 162 -12.82 -25.10 -31.44
CA ALA A 162 -13.31 -24.37 -32.60
C ALA A 162 -14.33 -23.27 -32.23
N ARG A 163 -15.11 -23.50 -31.17
CA ARG A 163 -16.10 -22.53 -30.66
C ARG A 163 -15.45 -21.27 -30.09
N THR A 164 -14.37 -21.40 -29.30
CA THR A 164 -13.59 -20.25 -28.80
C THR A 164 -13.06 -19.42 -29.97
N VAL A 165 -12.41 -20.07 -30.94
CA VAL A 165 -11.80 -19.39 -32.09
C VAL A 165 -12.86 -18.66 -32.93
N TRP A 166 -14.02 -19.29 -33.14
CA TRP A 166 -15.14 -18.68 -33.86
C TRP A 166 -15.62 -17.39 -33.19
N TRP A 167 -15.93 -17.44 -31.88
CA TRP A 167 -16.37 -16.26 -31.13
C TRP A 167 -15.31 -15.16 -31.08
N ARG A 168 -14.04 -15.52 -30.87
CA ARG A 168 -12.93 -14.55 -30.89
C ARG A 168 -12.81 -13.85 -32.23
N LYS A 169 -12.95 -14.56 -33.35
CA LYS A 169 -12.92 -13.97 -34.70
C LYS A 169 -14.07 -12.99 -34.92
N TRP A 170 -15.28 -13.36 -34.52
CA TRP A 170 -16.45 -12.48 -34.65
C TRP A 170 -16.35 -11.24 -33.77
N LEU A 171 -15.95 -11.39 -32.50
CA LEU A 171 -15.81 -10.26 -31.57
C LEU A 171 -14.65 -9.36 -31.96
N ALA A 172 -13.50 -9.91 -32.33
CA ALA A 172 -12.37 -9.12 -32.84
C ALA A 172 -12.72 -8.42 -34.17
N GLY A 173 -13.36 -9.13 -35.09
CA GLY A 173 -13.81 -8.56 -36.36
C GLY A 173 -14.83 -7.45 -36.16
N GLY A 174 -15.76 -7.62 -35.22
CA GLY A 174 -16.70 -6.57 -34.80
C GLY A 174 -15.98 -5.37 -34.17
N PHE A 175 -15.03 -5.61 -33.26
CA PHE A 175 -14.27 -4.55 -32.60
C PHE A 175 -13.50 -3.70 -33.63
N PHE A 176 -12.67 -4.33 -34.46
CA PHE A 176 -11.92 -3.58 -35.48
C PHE A 176 -12.82 -3.02 -36.59
N GLY A 177 -13.92 -3.69 -36.93
CA GLY A 177 -14.90 -3.22 -37.90
C GLY A 177 -15.64 -1.97 -37.43
N THR A 178 -15.98 -1.88 -36.15
CA THR A 178 -16.69 -0.72 -35.57
C THR A 178 -15.80 0.50 -35.37
N LEU A 179 -14.46 0.36 -35.35
CA LEU A 179 -13.54 1.50 -35.35
C LEU A 179 -13.69 2.41 -36.58
N VAL A 180 -13.99 1.85 -37.76
CA VAL A 180 -14.12 2.60 -39.00
C VAL A 180 -15.30 3.61 -38.95
N PRO A 181 -16.55 3.19 -38.71
CA PRO A 181 -17.65 4.13 -38.57
C PRO A 181 -17.49 5.04 -37.34
N MET A 182 -16.91 4.56 -36.25
CA MET A 182 -16.59 5.40 -35.09
C MET A 182 -15.70 6.59 -35.48
N LEU A 183 -14.58 6.34 -36.17
CA LEU A 183 -13.65 7.38 -36.59
C LEU A 183 -14.31 8.36 -37.58
N TYR A 184 -15.14 7.85 -38.49
CA TYR A 184 -15.91 8.70 -39.40
C TYR A 184 -16.82 9.68 -38.63
N PHE A 185 -17.62 9.19 -37.68
CA PHE A 185 -18.52 10.04 -36.88
C PHE A 185 -17.76 10.93 -35.90
N PHE A 186 -16.60 10.52 -35.41
CA PHE A 186 -15.69 11.38 -34.65
C PHE A 186 -15.27 12.62 -35.46
N ILE A 187 -14.88 12.43 -36.72
CA ILE A 187 -14.51 13.54 -37.63
C ILE A 187 -15.74 14.42 -37.92
N GLN A 188 -16.91 13.82 -38.16
CA GLN A 188 -18.15 14.58 -38.38
C GLN A 188 -18.51 15.45 -37.16
N HIS A 189 -18.31 14.93 -35.95
CA HIS A 189 -18.53 15.66 -34.71
C HIS A 189 -17.48 16.77 -34.48
N LYS A 190 -16.18 16.43 -34.52
CA LYS A 190 -15.09 17.35 -34.12
C LYS A 190 -14.72 18.38 -35.20
N VAL A 191 -14.66 17.96 -36.45
CA VAL A 191 -14.18 18.81 -37.56
C VAL A 191 -15.36 19.47 -38.27
N HIS A 192 -16.35 18.67 -38.70
CA HIS A 192 -17.48 19.17 -39.48
C HIS A 192 -18.62 19.71 -38.62
N ARG A 193 -18.60 19.49 -37.30
CA ARG A 193 -19.58 19.99 -36.32
C ARG A 193 -21.02 19.69 -36.72
N VAL A 194 -21.26 18.48 -37.25
CA VAL A 194 -22.59 18.03 -37.67
C VAL A 194 -23.44 17.74 -36.42
N PRO A 195 -24.64 18.33 -36.28
CA PRO A 195 -25.51 18.05 -35.14
C PRO A 195 -25.94 16.58 -35.09
N GLY A 196 -25.87 15.93 -33.93
CA GLY A 196 -26.25 14.53 -33.73
C GLY A 196 -25.17 13.51 -34.07
N ALA A 197 -24.05 13.95 -34.67
CA ALA A 197 -22.92 13.06 -34.98
C ALA A 197 -22.23 12.51 -33.72
N TYR A 198 -22.24 13.28 -32.62
CA TYR A 198 -21.65 12.85 -31.34
C TYR A 198 -22.42 11.69 -30.72
N THR A 199 -23.74 11.71 -30.76
CA THR A 199 -24.57 10.59 -30.28
C THR A 199 -24.27 9.30 -31.05
N ILE A 200 -24.16 9.37 -32.38
CA ILE A 200 -23.85 8.20 -33.20
C ILE A 200 -22.42 7.69 -32.89
N TYR A 201 -21.46 8.60 -32.77
CA TYR A 201 -20.11 8.30 -32.32
C TYR A 201 -20.11 7.58 -30.95
N ALA A 202 -20.83 8.11 -29.97
CA ALA A 202 -20.95 7.55 -28.63
C ALA A 202 -21.49 6.11 -28.68
N LEU A 203 -22.52 5.82 -29.48
CA LEU A 203 -23.04 4.46 -29.63
C LEU A 203 -21.97 3.47 -30.12
N PHE A 204 -21.08 3.89 -31.02
CA PHE A 204 -19.95 3.06 -31.45
C PHE A 204 -18.88 2.89 -30.36
N GLU A 205 -18.59 3.92 -29.55
CA GLU A 205 -17.70 3.77 -28.39
C GLU A 205 -18.23 2.73 -27.39
N TRP A 206 -19.52 2.81 -27.05
CA TRP A 206 -20.16 1.83 -26.17
C TRP A 206 -20.14 0.43 -26.77
N CYS A 207 -20.39 0.31 -28.07
CA CYS A 207 -20.28 -0.96 -28.79
C CYS A 207 -18.87 -1.56 -28.70
N LEU A 208 -17.82 -0.75 -28.88
CA LEU A 208 -16.43 -1.19 -28.75
C LEU A 208 -16.14 -1.75 -27.36
N VAL A 209 -16.59 -1.06 -26.31
CA VAL A 209 -16.43 -1.52 -24.92
C VAL A 209 -17.11 -2.88 -24.72
N LEU A 210 -18.34 -3.05 -25.21
CA LEU A 210 -19.06 -4.31 -25.09
C LEU A 210 -18.36 -5.46 -25.82
N LEU A 211 -17.85 -5.19 -27.02
CA LEU A 211 -17.10 -6.17 -27.82
C LEU A 211 -15.76 -6.53 -27.18
N ASP A 212 -15.08 -5.56 -26.58
CA ASP A 212 -13.78 -5.73 -25.92
C ASP A 212 -13.88 -6.60 -24.65
N VAL A 213 -14.84 -6.29 -23.77
CA VAL A 213 -15.14 -7.11 -22.59
C VAL A 213 -15.65 -8.48 -23.01
N GLY A 214 -16.50 -8.54 -24.04
CA GLY A 214 -17.01 -9.78 -24.62
C GLY A 214 -15.89 -10.68 -25.15
N PHE A 215 -14.87 -10.11 -25.81
CA PHE A 215 -13.72 -10.87 -26.32
C PHE A 215 -12.97 -11.57 -25.18
N ASP A 216 -12.72 -10.85 -24.09
CA ASP A 216 -12.08 -11.41 -22.90
C ASP A 216 -12.97 -12.45 -22.19
N ALA A 217 -14.31 -12.29 -22.22
CA ALA A 217 -15.26 -13.25 -21.66
C ALA A 217 -15.21 -14.64 -22.34
N VAL A 218 -14.81 -14.72 -23.61
CA VAL A 218 -14.64 -15.99 -24.33
C VAL A 218 -13.60 -16.89 -23.67
N THR A 219 -12.65 -16.33 -22.89
CA THR A 219 -11.68 -17.13 -22.11
C THR A 219 -12.34 -18.11 -21.13
N ALA A 220 -13.61 -17.90 -20.74
CA ALA A 220 -14.37 -18.87 -19.97
C ALA A 220 -14.44 -20.24 -20.67
N LEU A 221 -14.53 -20.27 -22.00
CA LEU A 221 -14.52 -21.51 -22.79
C LEU A 221 -13.17 -22.21 -22.80
N ASP A 222 -12.07 -21.47 -22.63
CA ASP A 222 -10.73 -22.04 -22.52
C ASP A 222 -10.46 -22.58 -21.11
N PHE A 223 -10.93 -21.85 -20.10
CA PHE A 223 -10.76 -22.18 -18.68
C PHE A 223 -11.67 -23.31 -18.19
N GLN A 224 -12.53 -23.88 -19.04
CA GLN A 224 -13.27 -25.10 -18.71
C GLN A 224 -12.33 -26.28 -18.44
N SER A 225 -11.13 -26.24 -19.01
CA SER A 225 -10.08 -27.25 -18.82
C SER A 225 -9.20 -27.02 -17.58
N LEU A 226 -9.43 -25.95 -16.82
CA LEU A 226 -8.60 -25.55 -15.68
C LEU A 226 -9.39 -25.57 -14.37
N GLU A 227 -8.74 -26.06 -13.31
CA GLU A 227 -9.23 -25.98 -11.94
C GLU A 227 -8.15 -25.39 -11.03
N ILE A 228 -8.54 -24.48 -10.15
CA ILE A 228 -7.66 -23.89 -9.15
C ILE A 228 -7.84 -24.71 -7.86
N VAL A 229 -6.83 -25.49 -7.51
CA VAL A 229 -6.82 -26.33 -6.31
C VAL A 229 -6.03 -25.63 -5.20
N ILE A 230 -6.72 -25.27 -4.12
CA ILE A 230 -6.11 -24.70 -2.92
C ILE A 230 -5.76 -25.87 -1.99
N LYS A 231 -4.46 -26.14 -1.81
CA LYS A 231 -3.97 -27.21 -0.91
C LYS A 231 -3.42 -26.65 0.39
N ASP A 232 -3.85 -27.25 1.50
CA ASP A 232 -3.25 -27.02 2.80
C ASP A 232 -2.07 -27.97 3.02
N VAL A 233 -0.90 -27.46 2.67
CA VAL A 233 0.36 -28.20 2.79
C VAL A 233 0.81 -28.37 4.25
N LYS A 234 0.18 -27.66 5.20
CA LYS A 234 0.60 -27.62 6.61
C LYS A 234 -0.44 -28.17 7.59
N GLY A 235 -1.63 -28.55 7.12
CA GLY A 235 -2.71 -29.10 7.95
C GLY A 235 -3.34 -28.11 8.92
N LEU A 236 -3.24 -26.80 8.66
CA LEU A 236 -3.79 -25.73 9.49
C LEU A 236 -5.32 -25.58 9.37
N SER A 237 -5.91 -26.06 8.27
CA SER A 237 -7.33 -25.92 7.94
C SER A 237 -8.23 -26.86 8.75
N ARG A 238 -7.67 -27.93 9.32
CA ARG A 238 -8.37 -28.76 10.31
C ARG A 238 -8.18 -28.17 11.71
N GLY A 239 -9.24 -27.56 12.22
CA GLY A 239 -9.39 -27.23 13.63
C GLY A 239 -9.42 -28.52 14.47
N ASP A 240 -8.25 -29.05 14.81
CA ASP A 240 -8.11 -30.13 15.80
C ASP A 240 -8.22 -29.50 17.20
N ASN A 241 -9.45 -29.08 17.52
CA ASN A 241 -9.76 -28.21 18.67
C ASN A 241 -9.36 -28.80 20.02
N LYS A 242 -9.18 -30.13 20.16
CA LYS A 242 -8.85 -30.75 21.45
C LYS A 242 -7.36 -30.75 21.77
N ARG A 243 -6.47 -31.04 20.81
CA ARG A 243 -5.01 -31.05 21.07
C ARG A 243 -4.39 -29.66 21.12
N ALA A 244 -4.91 -28.72 20.33
CA ALA A 244 -4.40 -27.35 20.33
C ALA A 244 -4.82 -26.59 21.59
N GLN A 245 -6.06 -26.77 22.09
CA GLN A 245 -6.48 -26.12 23.34
C GLN A 245 -5.81 -26.74 24.56
N ASP A 246 -5.70 -28.07 24.66
CA ASP A 246 -5.09 -28.70 25.84
C ASP A 246 -3.58 -28.43 25.91
N THR A 247 -2.86 -28.49 24.78
CA THR A 247 -1.43 -28.12 24.73
C THR A 247 -1.22 -26.63 24.96
N PHE A 248 -2.14 -25.76 24.49
CA PHE A 248 -2.06 -24.32 24.69
C PHE A 248 -2.41 -23.90 26.12
N LEU A 249 -3.38 -24.57 26.76
CA LEU A 249 -3.76 -24.35 28.16
C LEU A 249 -2.68 -24.87 29.13
N GLU A 250 -2.04 -26.01 28.84
CA GLU A 250 -0.89 -26.50 29.61
C GLU A 250 0.34 -25.61 29.44
N THR A 251 0.59 -25.08 28.22
CA THR A 251 1.70 -24.13 27.98
C THR A 251 1.43 -22.72 28.56
N GLN A 252 0.18 -22.40 28.90
CA GLN A 252 -0.22 -21.11 29.48
C GLN A 252 -0.19 -21.07 31.01
N LYS A 253 -0.27 -22.21 31.69
CA LYS A 253 -0.23 -22.27 33.17
C LYS A 253 1.10 -21.80 33.77
N ASP A 254 2.19 -21.84 33.01
CA ASP A 254 3.55 -21.55 33.51
C ASP A 254 4.12 -20.18 33.09
N LYS A 255 3.29 -19.23 32.65
CA LYS A 255 3.77 -17.85 32.38
C LYS A 255 3.27 -16.88 33.44
N PRO A 256 3.96 -16.73 34.59
CA PRO A 256 3.67 -15.63 35.48
C PRO A 256 3.83 -14.34 34.68
N ILE A 257 2.82 -13.47 34.75
CA ILE A 257 2.74 -12.18 34.05
C ILE A 257 4.07 -11.41 34.15
N GLY A 258 4.75 -11.50 35.30
CA GLY A 258 6.09 -10.95 35.52
C GLY A 258 7.18 -11.42 34.55
N GLN A 259 7.24 -12.71 34.17
CA GLN A 259 8.27 -13.23 33.25
C GLN A 259 8.09 -12.73 31.80
N VAL A 260 6.85 -12.43 31.37
CA VAL A 260 6.58 -11.88 30.03
C VAL A 260 7.02 -10.42 29.95
N PHE A 261 6.82 -9.64 31.01
CA PHE A 261 7.30 -8.26 31.11
C PHE A 261 8.81 -8.20 31.30
N ASP A 262 9.39 -9.02 32.19
CA ASP A 262 10.82 -8.98 32.54
C ASP A 262 11.75 -9.45 31.39
N THR A 263 11.27 -10.34 30.51
CA THR A 263 12.05 -10.81 29.35
C THR A 263 11.85 -10.00 28.06
N LYS A 264 10.87 -9.08 28.00
CA LYS A 264 10.46 -8.40 26.75
C LYS A 264 10.26 -6.90 26.85
N PHE A 265 10.39 -6.30 28.03
CA PHE A 265 10.24 -4.86 28.25
C PHE A 265 11.57 -4.27 28.72
N GLN A 266 12.14 -3.36 27.94
CA GLN A 266 13.35 -2.63 28.33
C GLN A 266 13.07 -1.13 28.36
N TRP A 267 12.90 -0.57 29.57
CA TRP A 267 12.75 0.88 29.80
C TRP A 267 13.79 1.72 29.07
N ASN A 268 14.97 1.16 28.86
CA ASN A 268 16.10 1.86 28.27
C ASN A 268 15.90 2.10 26.77
N GLU A 269 15.45 1.08 26.06
CA GLU A 269 15.20 1.14 24.61
C GLU A 269 13.93 1.93 24.28
N MET A 270 13.00 2.03 25.25
CA MET A 270 11.81 2.87 25.14
C MET A 270 12.16 4.35 25.05
N LEU A 271 13.18 4.82 25.80
CA LEU A 271 13.64 6.22 25.74
C LEU A 271 14.24 6.56 24.38
N ASP A 272 15.07 5.67 23.82
CA ASP A 272 15.62 5.83 22.47
C ASP A 272 14.48 5.94 21.43
N ALA A 273 13.47 5.08 21.55
CA ALA A 273 12.30 5.09 20.69
C ALA A 273 11.43 6.34 20.86
N PHE A 274 11.21 6.81 22.09
CA PHE A 274 10.46 8.05 22.36
C PHE A 274 11.13 9.24 21.66
N ILE A 275 12.46 9.36 21.76
CA ILE A 275 13.21 10.43 21.11
C ILE A 275 13.14 10.29 19.58
N PHE A 276 13.30 9.07 19.06
CA PHE A 276 13.14 8.79 17.63
C PHE A 276 11.78 9.27 17.11
N TRP A 277 10.68 8.90 17.77
CA TRP A 277 9.33 9.33 17.38
C TRP A 277 9.11 10.83 17.53
N SER A 278 9.71 11.45 18.55
CA SER A 278 9.62 12.89 18.77
C SER A 278 10.34 13.68 17.65
N VAL A 279 11.54 13.25 17.27
CA VAL A 279 12.30 13.83 16.15
C VAL A 279 11.60 13.57 14.82
N LEU A 280 11.15 12.34 14.56
CA LEU A 280 10.43 11.98 13.33
C LEU A 280 9.17 12.83 13.14
N THR A 281 8.33 12.94 14.17
CA THR A 281 7.07 13.70 14.09
C THR A 281 7.29 15.21 14.03
N SER A 282 8.47 15.71 14.44
CA SER A 282 8.81 17.13 14.30
C SER A 282 9.10 17.55 12.86
N LEU A 283 9.46 16.61 11.97
CA LEU A 283 9.82 16.95 10.60
C LEU A 283 8.66 17.56 9.82
N GLY A 284 7.50 16.91 9.85
CA GLY A 284 6.30 17.43 9.17
C GLY A 284 5.87 18.78 9.73
N LEU A 285 5.99 18.96 11.04
CA LEU A 285 5.71 20.23 11.72
C LEU A 285 6.63 21.34 11.24
N VAL A 286 7.96 21.15 11.30
CA VAL A 286 8.93 22.18 10.87
C VAL A 286 8.85 22.41 9.36
N CYS A 287 8.61 21.37 8.58
CA CYS A 287 8.41 21.46 7.14
C CYS A 287 7.11 22.18 6.77
N TRP A 288 6.04 22.09 7.57
CA TRP A 288 4.78 22.79 7.31
C TRP A 288 4.83 24.25 7.74
N TYR A 289 5.48 24.55 8.87
CA TYR A 289 5.69 25.92 9.31
C TYR A 289 6.62 26.70 8.37
N PHE A 290 7.43 26.03 7.54
CA PHE A 290 8.37 26.66 6.62
C PHE A 290 7.71 27.36 5.39
N PRO A 291 6.78 26.73 4.62
CA PRO A 291 6.01 27.36 3.56
C PRO A 291 5.10 28.51 4.01
N LEU A 292 4.67 28.55 5.28
CA LEU A 292 3.91 29.68 5.81
C LEU A 292 4.72 30.99 5.84
N TRP A 293 6.07 30.91 5.86
CA TRP A 293 6.96 32.09 5.76
C TRP A 293 7.27 32.50 4.32
N HIS A 294 7.22 31.56 3.36
CA HIS A 294 7.60 31.79 1.97
C HIS A 294 6.42 31.78 0.97
N MET A 295 5.18 31.60 1.44
CA MET A 295 3.94 31.60 0.65
C MET A 295 4.05 30.86 -0.71
N GLY A 296 4.56 29.63 -0.73
CA GLY A 296 4.68 28.81 -1.94
C GLY A 296 5.48 27.51 -1.75
N LEU A 297 5.56 26.69 -2.82
CA LEU A 297 6.48 25.53 -2.88
C LEU A 297 7.91 26.03 -2.97
N SER A 298 8.66 25.88 -1.88
CA SER A 298 9.96 26.50 -1.68
C SER A 298 11.14 25.60 -2.12
N GLY A 299 10.87 24.34 -2.42
CA GLY A 299 11.88 23.29 -2.70
C GLY A 299 12.40 22.62 -1.43
N TYR A 300 12.22 23.23 -0.26
CA TYR A 300 12.61 22.67 1.03
C TYR A 300 11.73 21.50 1.49
N GLU A 301 10.56 21.30 0.86
CA GLU A 301 9.68 20.17 1.11
C GLU A 301 10.37 18.82 0.82
N ILE A 302 11.45 18.83 0.01
CA ILE A 302 12.32 17.67 -0.20
C ILE A 302 12.93 17.14 1.11
N ALA A 303 13.00 17.96 2.16
CA ALA A 303 13.42 17.57 3.50
C ALA A 303 12.63 16.37 4.06
N ILE A 304 11.37 16.19 3.64
CA ILE A 304 10.53 15.04 4.03
C ILE A 304 11.18 13.71 3.61
N MET A 305 11.95 13.71 2.51
CA MET A 305 12.68 12.53 2.02
C MET A 305 13.80 12.08 2.96
N SER A 306 14.12 12.85 4.00
CA SER A 306 15.07 12.42 5.04
C SER A 306 14.65 11.14 5.76
N SER A 307 13.34 10.88 5.84
CA SER A 307 12.77 9.64 6.38
C SER A 307 13.12 8.38 5.56
N VAL A 308 13.49 8.55 4.28
CA VAL A 308 13.78 7.48 3.30
C VAL A 308 15.28 7.09 3.28
N SER A 309 16.10 7.68 4.16
CA SER A 309 17.54 7.39 4.29
C SER A 309 17.92 5.89 4.35
N PRO A 310 17.09 4.95 4.88
CA PRO A 310 17.44 3.53 4.89
C PRO A 310 17.63 2.87 3.52
N VAL A 311 17.18 3.50 2.43
CA VAL A 311 17.45 3.02 1.05
C VAL A 311 18.96 2.87 0.81
N LEU A 312 19.79 3.73 1.40
CA LEU A 312 21.26 3.64 1.29
C LEU A 312 21.84 2.37 1.93
N LEU A 313 21.13 1.74 2.86
CA LEU A 313 21.53 0.45 3.43
C LEU A 313 21.36 -0.71 2.42
N GLY A 314 20.82 -0.46 1.23
CA GLY A 314 20.95 -1.36 0.08
C GLY A 314 22.41 -1.59 -0.31
N ILE A 315 23.29 -0.60 -0.10
CA ILE A 315 24.72 -0.66 -0.40
C ILE A 315 25.44 -1.47 0.70
N PRO A 316 26.05 -2.64 0.40
CA PRO A 316 26.60 -3.52 1.43
C PRO A 316 27.74 -2.93 2.27
N ALA A 317 28.54 -2.03 1.70
CA ALA A 317 29.61 -1.34 2.42
C ALA A 317 29.06 -0.31 3.41
N PHE A 318 28.15 0.55 2.94
CA PHE A 318 27.47 1.54 3.77
C PHE A 318 26.67 0.89 4.91
N ARG A 319 25.96 -0.20 4.60
CA ARG A 319 25.20 -0.97 5.60
C ARG A 319 26.07 -1.50 6.74
N ARG A 320 27.24 -2.08 6.41
CA ARG A 320 28.19 -2.57 7.43
C ARG A 320 28.70 -1.41 8.28
N HIS A 321 29.06 -0.29 7.64
CA HIS A 321 29.51 0.90 8.34
C HIS A 321 28.48 1.42 9.34
N ILE A 322 27.23 1.64 8.91
CA ILE A 322 26.14 2.10 9.77
C ILE A 322 25.83 1.10 10.89
N ALA A 323 25.88 -0.21 10.63
CA ALA A 323 25.65 -1.21 11.67
C ALA A 323 26.72 -1.17 12.79
N HIS A 324 27.99 -0.89 12.45
CA HIS A 324 29.06 -0.70 13.44
C HIS A 324 29.01 0.68 14.11
N ALA A 325 28.60 1.71 13.37
CA ALA A 325 28.50 3.09 13.83
C ALA A 325 27.12 3.44 14.42
N MET A 326 26.26 2.44 14.69
CA MET A 326 24.88 2.63 15.14
C MET A 326 24.72 3.58 16.34
N PRO A 327 25.55 3.50 17.41
CA PRO A 327 25.48 4.48 18.50
C PRO A 327 25.73 5.92 18.05
N GLY A 328 26.62 6.12 17.08
CA GLY A 328 26.86 7.43 16.48
C GLY A 328 25.65 7.95 15.69
N SER A 329 24.90 7.06 15.05
CA SER A 329 23.67 7.44 14.34
C SER A 329 22.60 7.98 15.28
N TYR A 330 22.37 7.33 16.43
CA TYR A 330 21.44 7.85 17.44
C TYR A 330 21.97 9.08 18.17
N LEU A 331 23.30 9.20 18.35
CA LEU A 331 23.91 10.40 18.89
C LEU A 331 23.63 11.60 17.98
N LEU A 332 23.87 11.45 16.67
CA LEU A 332 23.57 12.49 15.68
C LEU A 332 22.07 12.80 15.60
N MET A 333 21.20 11.79 15.73
CA MET A 333 19.75 11.99 15.77
C MET A 333 19.35 12.93 16.90
N GLY A 334 19.81 12.67 18.13
CA GLY A 334 19.45 13.50 19.27
C GLY A 334 20.17 14.85 19.28
N LEU A 335 21.45 14.92 18.86
CA LEU A 335 22.16 16.18 18.73
C LEU A 335 21.50 17.09 17.68
N ALA A 336 21.28 16.61 16.46
CA ALA A 336 20.71 17.42 15.40
C ALA A 336 19.20 17.66 15.59
N GLY A 337 18.46 16.64 16.04
CA GLY A 337 17.00 16.72 16.22
C GLY A 337 16.56 17.48 17.46
N LEU A 338 17.10 17.17 18.64
CA LEU A 338 16.66 17.80 19.89
C LEU A 338 17.27 19.18 20.09
N PHE A 339 18.55 19.40 19.75
CA PHE A 339 19.16 20.73 19.90
C PHE A 339 18.73 21.72 18.83
N ALA A 340 17.99 21.29 17.80
CA ALA A 340 17.42 22.19 16.80
C ALA A 340 16.52 23.29 17.42
N TYR A 341 16.01 23.10 18.65
CA TYR A 341 15.28 24.16 19.36
C TYR A 341 16.11 25.42 19.66
N LEU A 342 17.44 25.31 19.72
CA LEU A 342 18.34 26.45 19.91
C LEU A 342 18.56 27.22 18.59
N VAL A 343 18.24 26.61 17.45
CA VAL A 343 18.41 27.23 16.14
C VAL A 343 17.27 28.20 15.90
N THR A 344 17.58 29.48 15.76
CA THR A 344 16.59 30.55 15.60
C THR A 344 16.05 30.64 14.17
N LEU A 345 16.92 30.48 13.17
CA LEU A 345 16.54 30.56 11.76
C LEU A 345 15.78 29.29 11.30
N PRO A 346 14.58 29.43 10.71
CA PRO A 346 13.73 28.29 10.31
C PRO A 346 14.41 27.31 9.34
N GLU A 347 15.17 27.83 8.38
CA GLU A 347 15.89 27.03 7.36
C GLU A 347 16.94 26.10 7.98
N PHE A 348 17.77 26.62 8.89
CA PHE A 348 18.76 25.83 9.59
C PHE A 348 18.13 24.88 10.61
N ARG A 349 16.98 25.26 11.19
CA ARG A 349 16.21 24.37 12.05
C ARG A 349 15.67 23.18 11.26
N LEU A 350 15.09 23.42 10.09
CA LEU A 350 14.62 22.37 9.18
C LEU A 350 15.77 21.46 8.74
N ALA A 351 16.93 22.03 8.39
CA ALA A 351 18.12 21.26 8.03
C ALA A 351 18.60 20.37 9.20
N ALA A 352 18.69 20.92 10.41
CA ALA A 352 19.09 20.18 11.61
C ALA A 352 18.13 19.02 11.93
N VAL A 353 16.82 19.27 11.89
CA VAL A 353 15.80 18.23 12.08
C VAL A 353 15.87 17.17 10.99
N SER A 354 16.09 17.57 9.74
CA SER A 354 16.24 16.63 8.62
C SER A 354 17.44 15.71 8.79
N VAL A 355 18.59 16.24 9.24
CA VAL A 355 19.77 15.44 9.61
C VAL A 355 19.45 14.50 10.79
N GLY A 356 18.70 15.00 11.77
CA GLY A 356 18.24 14.20 12.91
C GLY A 356 17.40 12.99 12.47
N VAL A 357 16.39 13.21 11.63
CA VAL A 357 15.52 12.16 11.07
C VAL A 357 16.31 11.20 10.20
N TRP A 358 17.16 11.73 9.31
CA TRP A 358 17.99 10.92 8.42
C TRP A 358 18.85 9.92 9.20
N THR A 359 19.55 10.40 10.22
CA THR A 359 20.44 9.59 11.06
C THR A 359 19.65 8.69 12.02
N GLY A 360 18.47 9.11 12.48
CA GLY A 360 17.55 8.28 13.26
C GLY A 360 17.04 7.07 12.47
N CYS A 361 16.57 7.27 11.25
CA CYS A 361 16.08 6.19 10.37
C CYS A 361 17.20 5.20 9.99
N LEU A 362 18.41 5.70 9.68
CA LEU A 362 19.59 4.85 9.47
C LEU A 362 19.92 4.03 10.71
N GLY A 363 19.89 4.66 11.89
CA GLY A 363 20.14 4.01 13.18
C GLY A 363 19.13 2.89 13.48
N LEU A 364 17.84 3.15 13.26
CA LEU A 364 16.76 2.18 13.46
C LEU A 364 16.97 0.93 12.58
N VAL A 365 17.09 1.11 11.27
CA VAL A 365 17.22 -0.03 10.34
C VAL A 365 18.58 -0.73 10.50
N GLY A 366 19.65 0.02 10.78
CA GLY A 366 20.97 -0.55 11.11
C GLY A 366 20.93 -1.41 12.37
N THR A 367 20.14 -1.03 13.37
CA THR A 367 19.93 -1.82 14.61
C THR A 367 19.18 -3.11 14.32
N LEU A 368 18.06 -3.03 13.61
CA LEU A 368 17.27 -4.20 13.21
C LEU A 368 18.10 -5.16 12.35
N TRP A 369 18.96 -4.62 11.48
CA TRP A 369 19.86 -5.42 10.67
C TRP A 369 20.93 -6.14 11.50
N ARG A 370 21.49 -5.48 12.52
CA ARG A 370 22.48 -6.08 13.41
C ARG A 370 21.87 -7.20 14.25
N ASP A 371 20.65 -7.01 14.76
CA ASP A 371 19.97 -7.98 15.64
C ASP A 371 19.24 -9.11 14.88
N ARG A 372 19.38 -9.19 13.55
CA ARG A 372 18.85 -10.31 12.74
C ARG A 372 19.74 -11.57 12.76
N GLY A 373 20.90 -11.49 13.44
CA GLY A 373 22.10 -12.28 13.21
C GLY A 373 22.02 -13.78 13.53
N ASP A 374 21.40 -14.21 14.63
CA ASP A 374 21.49 -15.60 15.07
C ASP A 374 20.17 -16.26 15.46
N ALA A 375 20.11 -17.58 15.20
CA ALA A 375 19.12 -18.52 15.74
C ALA A 375 19.29 -18.76 17.26
N ALA A 376 20.24 -18.09 17.91
CA ALA A 376 20.36 -18.08 19.36
C ALA A 376 19.10 -17.42 19.95
N LYS A 377 18.37 -18.15 20.82
CA LYS A 377 17.15 -17.68 21.50
C LYS A 377 17.30 -16.28 22.14
N LEU A 378 18.52 -15.88 22.48
CA LEU A 378 18.84 -14.56 23.07
C LEU A 378 18.69 -13.39 22.08
N GLU A 379 19.09 -13.56 20.82
CA GLU A 379 19.04 -12.48 19.82
C GLU A 379 17.62 -12.22 19.32
N VAL A 380 16.86 -13.29 19.07
CA VAL A 380 15.43 -13.19 18.75
C VAL A 380 14.64 -12.51 19.87
N ARG A 381 14.97 -12.82 21.14
CA ARG A 381 14.35 -12.13 22.30
C ARG A 381 14.70 -10.65 22.33
N ARG A 382 15.95 -10.29 22.02
CA ARG A 382 16.40 -8.90 21.95
C ARG A 382 15.70 -8.13 20.83
N LEU A 383 15.55 -8.73 19.65
CA LEU A 383 14.81 -8.12 18.53
C LEU A 383 13.35 -7.85 18.91
N ILE A 384 12.68 -8.82 19.54
CA ILE A 384 11.30 -8.66 20.01
C ILE A 384 11.21 -7.54 21.06
N ALA A 385 12.12 -7.52 22.04
CA ALA A 385 12.17 -6.47 23.06
C ALA A 385 12.32 -5.07 22.44
N ARG A 386 13.17 -4.93 21.42
CA ARG A 386 13.35 -3.67 20.68
C ARG A 386 12.10 -3.24 19.93
N ILE A 387 11.43 -4.16 19.23
CA ILE A 387 10.19 -3.85 18.52
C ILE A 387 9.12 -3.38 19.51
N ASN A 388 9.02 -4.04 20.67
CA ASN A 388 8.10 -3.61 21.71
C ASN A 388 8.47 -2.23 22.25
N ALA A 389 9.75 -2.02 22.60
CA ALA A 389 10.24 -0.74 23.09
C ALA A 389 9.99 0.39 22.07
N TRP A 390 10.11 0.09 20.78
CA TRP A 390 9.79 1.00 19.69
C TRP A 390 8.30 1.37 19.62
N ALA A 391 7.41 0.40 19.78
CA ALA A 391 5.96 0.64 19.86
C ALA A 391 5.56 1.38 21.15
N ILE A 392 6.18 1.06 22.28
CA ILE A 392 5.95 1.77 23.55
C ILE A 392 6.45 3.21 23.44
N GLY A 393 7.57 3.47 22.76
CA GLY A 393 8.04 4.81 22.47
C GLY A 393 7.05 5.64 21.65
N LEU A 394 6.34 5.01 20.69
CA LEU A 394 5.25 5.66 19.95
C LEU A 394 4.10 6.04 20.87
N ILE A 395 3.65 5.08 21.71
CA ILE A 395 2.58 5.31 22.69
C ILE A 395 2.98 6.43 23.66
N ALA A 396 4.22 6.41 24.17
CA ALA A 396 4.74 7.45 25.06
C ALA A 396 4.80 8.83 24.38
N SER A 397 5.19 8.89 23.10
CA SER A 397 5.17 10.14 22.32
C SER A 397 3.74 10.66 22.12
N SER A 398 2.78 9.76 21.84
CA SER A 398 1.36 10.11 21.70
C SER A 398 0.74 10.55 23.03
N ILE A 399 1.09 9.90 24.15
CA ILE A 399 0.71 10.33 25.51
C ILE A 399 1.27 11.71 25.82
N ALA A 400 2.54 11.97 25.49
CA ALA A 400 3.15 13.27 25.68
C ALA A 400 2.39 14.34 24.87
N LYS A 401 2.07 14.11 23.60
CA LYS A 401 1.23 15.04 22.83
C LYS A 401 -0.16 15.23 23.44
N PHE A 402 -0.81 14.15 23.88
CA PHE A 402 -2.12 14.22 24.51
C PHE A 402 -2.11 15.04 25.80
N ALA A 403 -1.09 14.88 26.63
CA ALA A 403 -0.91 15.63 27.87
C ALA A 403 -0.57 17.12 27.64
N PHE A 404 0.03 17.45 26.50
CA PHE A 404 0.49 18.79 26.14
C PHE A 404 -0.28 19.37 24.95
N TRP A 405 -1.61 19.15 24.90
CA TRP A 405 -2.51 19.72 23.90
C TRP A 405 -2.00 19.56 22.46
N THR A 406 -1.80 18.32 22.01
CA THR A 406 -1.25 17.89 20.71
C THR A 406 0.21 18.29 20.42
N ASN A 407 0.85 19.08 21.30
CA ASN A 407 2.26 19.43 21.15
C ASN A 407 3.16 18.41 21.83
N ASN A 408 4.17 17.90 21.15
CA ASN A 408 5.20 17.13 21.82
C ASN A 408 6.14 18.12 22.54
N PRO A 409 6.32 18.01 23.86
CA PRO A 409 7.05 19.01 24.65
C PRO A 409 8.56 19.06 24.32
N VAL A 410 9.11 18.07 23.61
CA VAL A 410 10.53 18.07 23.19
C VAL A 410 10.73 18.43 21.72
N TRP A 411 9.67 18.91 21.04
CA TRP A 411 9.78 19.35 19.66
C TRP A 411 10.70 20.59 19.53
N PRO A 412 11.42 20.71 18.41
CA PRO A 412 12.36 21.79 18.16
C PRO A 412 11.71 23.17 17.99
N ILE A 413 10.39 23.26 17.91
CA ILE A 413 9.68 24.55 17.91
C ILE A 413 9.21 24.96 19.31
N MET A 414 9.28 24.04 20.28
CA MET A 414 8.88 24.31 21.66
C MET A 414 10.00 25.06 22.39
N ASN A 415 9.65 25.80 23.43
CA ASN A 415 10.55 26.55 24.29
C ASN A 415 9.92 26.74 25.68
N ALA A 416 10.63 27.33 26.63
CA ALA A 416 10.11 27.49 28.00
C ALA A 416 8.83 28.36 28.07
N GLU A 417 8.61 29.24 27.10
CA GLU A 417 7.49 30.19 27.06
C GLU A 417 6.21 29.54 26.51
N ASN A 418 6.33 28.56 25.60
CA ASN A 418 5.19 27.87 24.98
C ASN A 418 4.95 26.44 25.53
N GLY A 419 5.53 26.12 26.69
CA GLY A 419 5.31 24.84 27.39
C GLY A 419 6.29 23.72 27.01
N GLY A 420 7.39 24.03 26.33
CA GLY A 420 8.44 23.10 25.93
C GLY A 420 9.33 22.62 27.07
N TRP A 421 9.61 21.32 27.09
CA TRP A 421 10.49 20.62 28.04
C TRP A 421 11.77 20.11 27.37
N ASN A 422 12.31 20.86 26.40
CA ASN A 422 13.48 20.45 25.62
C ASN A 422 14.70 20.11 26.48
N LYS A 423 14.95 20.86 27.56
CA LYS A 423 16.06 20.59 28.50
C LYS A 423 15.90 19.21 29.15
N THR A 424 14.69 18.84 29.55
CA THR A 424 14.36 17.53 30.10
C THR A 424 14.52 16.44 29.05
N GLY A 425 14.04 16.67 27.82
CA GLY A 425 14.24 15.76 26.69
C GLY A 425 15.72 15.50 26.38
N ILE A 426 16.55 16.54 26.42
CA ILE A 426 18.00 16.44 26.24
C ILE A 426 18.64 15.67 27.40
N ALA A 427 18.24 15.92 28.65
CA ALA A 427 18.76 15.16 29.79
C ALA A 427 18.45 13.66 29.66
N LEU A 428 17.21 13.31 29.28
CA LEU A 428 16.81 11.93 29.02
C LEU A 428 17.60 11.32 27.85
N PHE A 429 17.84 12.09 26.79
CA PHE A 429 18.68 11.68 25.68
C PHE A 429 20.14 11.43 26.08
N LEU A 430 20.74 12.30 26.88
CA LEU A 430 22.11 12.14 27.37
C LEU A 430 22.26 10.86 28.21
N VAL A 431 21.26 10.55 29.04
CA VAL A 431 21.21 9.28 29.78
C VAL A 431 21.05 8.09 28.83
N ALA A 432 20.19 8.20 27.82
CA ALA A 432 19.96 7.13 26.86
C ALA A 432 21.22 6.83 26.03
N ILE A 433 21.86 7.86 25.47
CA ILE A 433 23.05 7.73 24.64
C ILE A 433 24.29 7.33 25.46
N GLY A 434 24.47 7.88 26.66
CA GLY A 434 25.57 7.50 27.56
C GLY A 434 25.57 6.01 27.85
N ARG A 435 24.40 5.42 28.11
CA ARG A 435 24.25 3.98 28.30
C ARG A 435 24.54 3.17 27.04
N LEU A 436 24.11 3.65 25.86
CA LEU A 436 24.39 2.99 24.60
C LEU A 436 25.90 2.88 24.33
N TYR A 437 26.65 3.95 24.64
CA TYR A 437 28.11 3.96 24.53
C TYR A 437 28.79 3.08 25.59
N LEU A 438 28.29 3.05 26.83
CA LEU A 438 28.79 2.14 27.88
C LEU A 438 28.59 0.66 27.54
N ARG A 439 27.57 0.32 26.75
CA ARG A 439 27.31 -1.06 26.28
C ARG A 439 28.12 -1.45 25.03
N LYS A 440 28.74 -0.49 24.33
CA LYS A 440 29.52 -0.72 23.11
C LYS A 440 30.63 -1.77 23.26
N PRO A 441 31.40 -1.86 24.37
CA PRO A 441 32.44 -2.88 24.54
C PRO A 441 31.86 -4.30 24.66
N ALA A 442 30.77 -4.46 25.43
CA ALA A 442 30.07 -5.74 25.57
C ALA A 442 29.37 -6.18 24.26
N MET A 443 28.96 -5.21 23.43
CA MET A 443 28.43 -5.47 22.10
C MET A 443 29.53 -5.88 21.11
N ALA A 444 30.74 -5.33 21.22
CA ALA A 444 31.89 -5.69 20.39
C ALA A 444 32.47 -7.08 20.74
N ALA A 445 32.50 -7.44 22.02
CA ALA A 445 32.99 -8.74 22.49
C ALA A 445 32.12 -9.93 22.05
N ASN A 446 30.82 -9.71 21.80
CA ASN A 446 29.92 -10.74 21.26
C ASN A 446 30.01 -10.89 19.74
N ALA A 447 30.60 -9.91 19.03
CA ALA A 447 30.74 -9.92 17.58
C ALA A 447 31.96 -10.72 17.07
N SER A 448 32.89 -11.10 17.95
CA SER A 448 34.08 -11.88 17.63
C SER A 448 33.84 -13.40 17.56
N ALA A 449 32.65 -13.88 17.91
CA ALA A 449 32.21 -15.24 17.61
C ALA A 449 31.73 -15.26 16.15
N THR A 450 32.59 -15.66 15.22
CA THR A 450 32.27 -15.74 13.79
C THR A 450 31.05 -16.65 13.56
N PRO A 451 29.88 -16.14 13.16
CA PRO A 451 28.70 -16.99 13.01
C PRO A 451 28.81 -17.79 11.71
N LYS A 452 28.52 -19.10 11.77
CA LYS A 452 28.24 -19.90 10.58
C LYS A 452 26.99 -19.31 9.92
N GLN A 453 27.16 -18.68 8.75
CA GLN A 453 26.03 -18.23 7.93
C GLN A 453 25.13 -19.41 7.57
N GLU A 454 24.04 -19.60 8.31
CA GLU A 454 22.90 -20.35 7.77
C GLU A 454 22.35 -19.58 6.57
N LYS A 455 22.03 -20.31 5.50
CA LYS A 455 21.50 -19.73 4.26
C LYS A 455 20.27 -18.89 4.62
N PRO A 456 20.24 -17.58 4.29
CA PRO A 456 19.11 -16.74 4.62
C PRO A 456 17.84 -17.31 3.97
N ALA A 457 16.75 -17.39 4.75
CA ALA A 457 15.45 -17.75 4.22
C ALA A 457 15.12 -16.82 3.03
N ARG A 458 14.91 -17.42 1.85
CA ARG A 458 14.63 -16.72 0.59
C ARG A 458 13.21 -16.12 0.61
N GLY A 459 13.01 -15.07 1.38
CA GLY A 459 11.85 -14.18 1.26
C GLY A 459 12.16 -13.02 0.30
N ALA A 460 11.15 -12.49 -0.38
CA ALA A 460 11.30 -11.29 -1.18
C ALA A 460 11.53 -10.08 -0.26
N SER A 461 12.78 -9.65 -0.09
CA SER A 461 13.16 -8.51 0.75
C SER A 461 12.44 -7.22 0.36
N ALA A 462 12.14 -7.04 -0.93
CA ALA A 462 11.39 -5.90 -1.43
C ALA A 462 9.96 -5.82 -0.88
N LEU A 463 9.24 -6.96 -0.85
CA LEU A 463 7.87 -7.01 -0.30
C LEU A 463 7.87 -6.78 1.21
N ALA A 464 8.86 -7.31 1.93
CA ALA A 464 9.01 -7.04 3.36
C ALA A 464 9.32 -5.56 3.64
N SER A 465 10.15 -4.92 2.82
CA SER A 465 10.45 -3.48 2.91
C SER A 465 9.21 -2.63 2.63
N LEU A 466 8.41 -2.97 1.61
CA LEU A 466 7.15 -2.29 1.31
C LEU A 466 6.13 -2.45 2.46
N GLY A 467 5.99 -3.66 3.01
CA GLY A 467 5.11 -3.91 4.15
C GLY A 467 5.53 -3.14 5.40
N PHE A 468 6.84 -3.12 5.73
CA PHE A 468 7.34 -2.33 6.86
C PHE A 468 7.21 -0.82 6.62
N GLY A 469 7.47 -0.35 5.38
CA GLY A 469 7.27 1.05 5.01
C GLY A 469 5.81 1.49 5.14
N GLY A 470 4.87 0.65 4.70
CA GLY A 470 3.43 0.87 4.88
C GLY A 470 3.03 0.90 6.36
N LEU A 471 3.57 -0.01 7.18
CA LEU A 471 3.34 -0.01 8.62
C LEU A 471 3.89 1.27 9.28
N MET A 472 5.13 1.66 8.96
CA MET A 472 5.75 2.90 9.44
C MET A 472 4.90 4.12 9.09
N PHE A 473 4.43 4.20 7.84
CA PHE A 473 3.57 5.26 7.37
C PHE A 473 2.24 5.28 8.13
N ALA A 474 1.56 4.15 8.25
CA ALA A 474 0.27 4.06 8.96
C ALA A 474 0.41 4.44 10.44
N LEU A 475 1.45 3.95 11.13
CA LEU A 475 1.72 4.31 12.53
C LEU A 475 2.01 5.80 12.69
N HIS A 476 2.82 6.37 11.80
CA HIS A 476 3.14 7.80 11.83
C HIS A 476 1.93 8.67 11.49
N TYR A 477 1.15 8.31 10.47
CA TYR A 477 0.02 9.08 9.98
C TYR A 477 -1.17 9.01 10.93
N LEU A 478 -1.52 7.82 11.43
CA LEU A 478 -2.77 7.60 12.19
C LEU A 478 -2.59 7.63 13.70
N LEU A 479 -1.45 7.15 14.22
CA LEU A 479 -1.28 6.85 15.65
C LEU A 479 -0.22 7.71 16.36
N SER A 480 0.45 8.61 15.64
CA SER A 480 1.41 9.53 16.25
C SER A 480 0.77 10.70 16.98
N ASP A 481 -0.53 10.90 16.83
CA ASP A 481 -1.37 11.76 17.65
C ASP A 481 -2.69 11.05 17.95
N SER A 482 -3.11 11.08 19.21
CA SER A 482 -4.32 10.42 19.69
C SER A 482 -5.63 10.95 19.08
N SER A 483 -5.61 12.16 18.53
CA SER A 483 -6.78 12.87 18.00
C SER A 483 -6.96 12.74 16.50
N THR A 484 -5.96 12.29 15.73
CA THR A 484 -6.01 12.25 14.26
C THR A 484 -7.23 11.50 13.72
N ILE A 485 -7.43 10.27 14.19
CA ILE A 485 -8.56 9.42 13.75
C ILE A 485 -9.90 10.03 14.21
N ILE A 486 -9.94 10.64 15.39
CA ILE A 486 -11.13 11.26 15.96
C ILE A 486 -11.56 12.46 15.12
N LEU A 487 -10.61 13.29 14.70
CA LEU A 487 -10.86 14.49 13.90
C LEU A 487 -11.50 14.18 12.54
N TRP A 488 -11.24 12.99 11.96
CA TRP A 488 -11.92 12.58 10.73
C TRP A 488 -13.41 12.34 10.90
N THR A 489 -13.85 12.10 12.13
CA THR A 489 -15.27 11.87 12.47
C THR A 489 -15.93 13.09 13.13
N TRP A 490 -15.19 14.20 13.23
CA TRP A 490 -15.68 15.42 13.89
C TRP A 490 -16.61 16.21 12.96
N SER A 491 -17.80 16.58 13.45
CA SER A 491 -18.88 17.14 12.61
C SER A 491 -19.19 18.63 12.82
N GLY A 492 -18.28 19.41 13.44
CA GLY A 492 -18.50 20.86 13.60
C GLY A 492 -19.31 21.24 14.84
N TYR A 493 -19.72 22.51 14.92
CA TYR A 493 -20.64 23.01 15.94
C TYR A 493 -22.09 23.04 15.39
N PRO A 494 -23.11 22.62 16.15
CA PRO A 494 -23.04 22.08 17.52
C PRO A 494 -22.32 20.73 17.57
N VAL A 495 -21.48 20.54 18.59
CA VAL A 495 -20.61 19.36 18.72
C VAL A 495 -21.44 18.08 18.69
N ARG A 496 -21.30 17.31 17.61
CA ARG A 496 -21.85 15.96 17.49
C ARG A 496 -20.68 15.01 17.18
N GLY A 497 -20.38 14.10 18.11
CA GLY A 497 -19.31 13.11 17.96
C GLY A 497 -18.12 13.29 18.91
N PRO A 498 -17.09 12.44 18.77
CA PRO A 498 -15.96 12.39 19.68
C PRO A 498 -15.07 13.63 19.59
N LEU A 499 -14.67 14.14 20.75
CA LEU A 499 -13.74 15.26 20.93
C LEU A 499 -12.32 14.76 21.25
N ALA A 500 -11.30 15.50 20.82
CA ALA A 500 -9.90 15.20 21.11
C ALA A 500 -9.65 14.92 22.60
N VAL A 501 -10.24 15.71 23.49
CA VAL A 501 -10.33 15.43 24.92
C VAL A 501 -11.81 15.26 25.30
N PRO A 502 -12.21 14.18 26.00
CA PRO A 502 -11.37 13.11 26.55
C PRO A 502 -11.10 11.94 25.59
N HIS A 503 -11.69 11.90 24.39
CA HIS A 503 -11.77 10.66 23.61
C HIS A 503 -10.44 10.20 23.02
N GLY A 504 -9.43 11.07 22.88
CA GLY A 504 -8.08 10.68 22.49
C GLY A 504 -7.45 9.64 23.43
N ALA A 505 -7.86 9.61 24.70
CA ALA A 505 -7.44 8.58 25.65
C ALA A 505 -7.87 7.17 25.20
N TRP A 506 -9.00 7.03 24.48
CA TRP A 506 -9.42 5.74 23.91
C TRP A 506 -8.48 5.28 22.80
N THR A 507 -7.99 6.18 21.94
CA THR A 507 -6.97 5.85 20.93
C THR A 507 -5.69 5.32 21.58
N ILE A 508 -5.24 5.97 22.66
CA ILE A 508 -4.05 5.53 23.40
C ILE A 508 -4.30 4.16 24.06
N ALA A 509 -5.48 3.98 24.66
CA ALA A 509 -5.86 2.71 25.29
C ALA A 509 -5.90 1.57 24.26
N THR A 510 -6.45 1.79 23.07
CA THR A 510 -6.50 0.79 22.00
C THR A 510 -5.11 0.49 21.42
N MET A 511 -4.22 1.47 21.30
CA MET A 511 -2.81 1.24 20.98
C MET A 511 -2.14 0.32 22.02
N GLY A 512 -2.39 0.56 23.31
CA GLY A 512 -1.90 -0.28 24.41
C GLY A 512 -2.45 -1.71 24.35
N LEU A 513 -3.75 -1.87 24.12
CA LEU A 513 -4.40 -3.18 23.96
C LEU A 513 -3.85 -3.94 22.74
N GLY A 514 -3.60 -3.25 21.62
CA GLY A 514 -2.99 -3.83 20.43
C GLY A 514 -1.58 -4.36 20.71
N LEU A 515 -0.76 -3.59 21.43
CA LEU A 515 0.57 -4.02 21.87
C LEU A 515 0.49 -5.24 22.80
N MET A 516 -0.41 -5.23 23.78
CA MET A 516 -0.64 -6.36 24.69
C MET A 516 -1.10 -7.61 23.92
N GLY A 517 -2.02 -7.45 22.97
CA GLY A 517 -2.47 -8.53 22.08
C GLY A 517 -1.32 -9.16 21.30
N GLY A 518 -0.42 -8.34 20.75
CA GLY A 518 0.79 -8.81 20.07
C GLY A 518 1.78 -9.53 21.00
N LEU A 519 1.87 -9.13 22.26
CA LEU A 519 2.76 -9.71 23.27
C LEU A 519 2.28 -11.07 23.79
N PHE A 520 0.98 -11.17 24.12
CA PHE A 520 0.37 -12.34 24.74
C PHE A 520 -0.15 -13.36 23.73
N TYR A 521 -0.64 -12.89 22.56
CA TYR A 521 -1.25 -13.73 21.53
C TYR A 521 -0.58 -13.55 20.15
N PRO A 522 0.75 -13.77 20.03
CA PRO A 522 1.49 -13.52 18.79
C PRO A 522 1.02 -14.38 17.61
N ASN A 523 0.50 -15.59 17.86
CA ASN A 523 -0.01 -16.46 16.80
C ASN A 523 -1.33 -15.94 16.22
N LEU A 524 -2.18 -15.33 17.06
CA LEU A 524 -3.41 -14.68 16.63
C LEU A 524 -3.09 -13.40 15.86
N ALA A 525 -2.19 -12.56 16.41
CA ALA A 525 -1.78 -11.31 15.78
C ALA A 525 -1.09 -11.49 14.41
N ARG A 526 -0.46 -12.65 14.17
CA ARG A 526 0.16 -13.01 12.87
C ARG A 526 -0.78 -13.76 11.93
N SER A 527 -2.03 -14.01 12.32
CA SER A 527 -2.99 -14.73 11.49
C SER A 527 -3.51 -13.85 10.36
N TRP A 528 -3.86 -14.48 9.23
CA TRP A 528 -4.54 -13.79 8.13
C TRP A 528 -5.90 -13.23 8.54
N THR A 529 -6.55 -13.82 9.53
CA THR A 529 -7.81 -13.34 10.09
C THR A 529 -7.62 -12.01 10.81
N ALA A 530 -6.59 -11.88 11.66
CA ALA A 530 -6.27 -10.62 12.33
C ALA A 530 -5.84 -9.54 11.33
N PHE A 531 -5.08 -9.92 10.29
CA PHE A 531 -4.76 -9.02 9.18
C PHE A 531 -6.02 -8.53 8.46
N GLY A 532 -6.91 -9.45 8.07
CA GLY A 532 -8.15 -9.12 7.35
C GLY A 532 -9.20 -8.34 8.16
N ILE A 533 -9.18 -8.42 9.49
CA ILE A 533 -10.03 -7.59 10.36
C ILE A 533 -9.45 -6.17 10.50
N GLY A 534 -8.12 -6.04 10.48
CA GLY A 534 -7.43 -4.76 10.66
C GLY A 534 -7.16 -3.96 9.37
N SER A 535 -7.22 -4.62 8.21
CA SER A 535 -7.15 -4.03 6.86
C SER A 535 -8.53 -3.67 6.35
#